data_AF-A0A939X5A7-F1
#
_entry.id   AF-A0A939X5A7-F1
#
_cell.length_a   1.000
_cell.length_b   1.000
_cell.length_c   1.000
_cell.angle_alpha   90.00
_cell.angle_beta   90.00
_cell.angle_gamma   90.00
#
_symmetry.space_group_name_H-M   'P 1'
#
loop_
_entity.id
_entity.type
_entity.pdbx_description
1 polymer ?
#
loop_
_entity_poly.entity_id
_entity_poly.type
_entity_poly.pdbx_seq_one_letter_code
_entity_poly.pdbx_strand_id
1 'polypeptide(L)'
;TPRRGLGRKAIEDISAVAKEHECSLWTAIQALLAAEPSAKDSDDEQNSLFDSDDSVGTSGSDENAGWNGSIKDLFEAAANDKDFDAAEYSGKKAAEPVFYAPFDVPDMLNAKTRAELSAFVCFIEKHRQSMLSGKGLAKKIRTMVDEIDYWSYLISEYQKNEKAARYKFLNIESLINSVEVWENNPDTFDTGLFAYLNRITLLSRDDMDDDSDKGKVNLMTIHASKGLEFPVVFIVGCEDGIIPHARSLEDGEGNIEEERRLFYVAITRAKQKLFLSSCRHRRKMQTVVECTPSPFLDEIPANLVEYHEPQTEVSNEMAQQILERMKQRFAKA
;
A
#
# COMPACT_ATOMS: atom_id res chain seq x y z
N THR A 1 -7.31 0.11 -22.23
CA THR A 1 -6.70 1.20 -21.44
C THR A 1 -5.98 2.19 -22.36
N PRO A 2 -6.28 3.50 -22.29
CA PRO A 2 -5.57 4.47 -23.12
C PRO A 2 -4.09 4.48 -22.74
N ARG A 3 -3.21 4.36 -23.74
CA ARG A 3 -1.76 4.09 -23.60
C ARG A 3 -0.93 5.24 -23.03
N ARG A 4 -1.52 6.38 -22.68
CA ARG A 4 -0.84 7.54 -22.11
C ARG A 4 -1.78 8.16 -21.09
N GLY A 5 -1.32 8.26 -19.85
CA GLY A 5 -2.00 9.09 -18.85
C GLY A 5 -2.02 10.56 -19.28
N LEU A 6 -2.53 11.43 -18.41
CA LEU A 6 -2.52 12.88 -18.63
C LEU A 6 -1.16 13.35 -19.16
N GLY A 7 -1.17 14.08 -20.28
CA GLY A 7 0.05 14.59 -20.90
C GLY A 7 0.80 15.51 -19.92
N ARG A 8 2.14 15.53 -20.00
CA ARG A 8 2.99 16.34 -19.10
C ARG A 8 2.53 17.80 -19.01
N LYS A 9 2.16 18.40 -20.15
CA LYS A 9 1.62 19.76 -20.21
C LYS A 9 0.35 19.94 -19.37
N ALA A 10 -0.60 19.01 -19.46
CA ALA A 10 -1.83 19.05 -18.66
C ALA A 10 -1.55 18.97 -17.15
N ILE A 11 -0.55 18.16 -16.74
CA ILE A 11 -0.12 18.06 -15.33
C ILE A 11 0.52 19.37 -14.87
N GLU A 12 1.34 20.00 -15.71
CA GLU A 12 1.95 21.30 -15.45
C GLU A 12 0.88 22.39 -15.32
N ASP A 13 -0.11 22.41 -16.22
CA ASP A 13 -1.23 23.37 -16.22
C ASP A 13 -2.08 23.21 -14.94
N ILE A 14 -2.46 21.98 -14.56
CA ILE A 14 -3.18 21.71 -13.30
C ILE A 14 -2.36 22.16 -12.08
N SER A 15 -1.05 21.88 -12.09
CA SER A 15 -0.16 22.21 -10.97
C SER A 15 0.06 23.73 -10.85
N ALA A 16 0.08 24.45 -11.97
CA ALA A 16 0.19 25.90 -11.99
C ALA A 16 -1.05 26.54 -11.34
N VAL A 17 -2.25 26.10 -11.71
CA VAL A 17 -3.52 26.56 -11.11
C VAL A 17 -3.57 26.23 -9.62
N ALA A 18 -3.20 25.01 -9.22
CA ALA A 18 -3.18 24.62 -7.81
C ALA A 18 -2.22 25.50 -6.99
N LYS A 19 -1.06 25.86 -7.55
CA LYS A 19 -0.08 26.73 -6.90
C LYS A 19 -0.53 28.19 -6.84
N GLU A 20 -1.11 28.71 -7.92
CA GLU A 20 -1.59 30.09 -8.02
C GLU A 20 -2.72 30.37 -7.03
N HIS A 21 -3.62 29.41 -6.86
CA HIS A 21 -4.78 29.54 -5.97
C HIS A 21 -4.60 28.86 -4.60
N GLU A 22 -3.38 28.42 -4.28
CA GLU A 22 -3.04 27.72 -3.03
C GLU A 22 -4.03 26.60 -2.65
N CYS A 23 -4.48 25.84 -3.64
CA CYS A 23 -5.53 24.84 -3.49
C CYS A 23 -5.04 23.42 -3.80
N SER A 24 -5.86 22.42 -3.46
CA SER A 24 -5.54 21.03 -3.79
C SER A 24 -5.60 20.80 -5.31
N LEU A 25 -4.84 19.81 -5.81
CA LEU A 25 -4.93 19.39 -7.21
C LEU A 25 -6.36 19.01 -7.61
N TRP A 26 -7.13 18.43 -6.69
CA TRP A 26 -8.54 18.08 -6.91
C TRP A 26 -9.39 19.33 -7.16
N THR A 27 -9.22 20.36 -6.33
CA THR A 27 -9.93 21.65 -6.46
C THR A 27 -9.56 22.34 -7.77
N ALA A 28 -8.27 22.31 -8.14
CA ALA A 28 -7.80 22.88 -9.41
C ALA A 28 -8.41 22.18 -10.63
N ILE A 29 -8.51 20.84 -10.61
CA ILE A 29 -9.16 20.07 -11.69
C ILE A 29 -10.64 20.44 -11.80
N GLN A 30 -11.37 20.52 -10.69
CA GLN A 30 -12.78 20.90 -10.68
C GLN A 30 -12.99 22.32 -11.22
N ALA A 31 -12.13 23.26 -10.86
CA ALA A 31 -12.18 24.63 -11.36
C ALA A 31 -11.90 24.72 -12.87
N LEU A 32 -10.87 24.00 -13.36
CA LEU A 32 -10.55 23.93 -14.79
C LEU A 32 -11.67 23.28 -15.62
N LEU A 33 -12.35 22.27 -15.08
CA LEU A 33 -13.50 21.65 -15.73
C LEU A 33 -14.74 22.56 -15.73
N ALA A 34 -14.87 23.44 -14.73
CA ALA A 34 -15.96 24.41 -14.62
C ALA A 34 -15.75 25.67 -15.48
N ALA A 35 -14.51 25.98 -15.88
CA ALA A 35 -14.21 27.09 -16.79
C ALA A 35 -14.83 26.86 -18.17
N GLU A 36 -15.56 27.86 -18.69
CA GLU A 36 -16.19 27.80 -20.00
C GLU A 36 -15.13 27.68 -21.11
N PRO A 37 -15.31 26.78 -22.10
CA PRO A 37 -14.36 26.64 -23.19
C PRO A 37 -14.27 27.94 -23.99
N SER A 38 -13.06 28.42 -24.25
CA SER A 38 -12.89 29.62 -25.07
C SER A 38 -13.40 29.36 -26.49
N ALA A 39 -14.12 30.31 -27.09
CA ALA A 39 -14.80 30.19 -28.39
C ALA A 39 -13.88 29.98 -29.62
N LYS A 40 -12.66 29.45 -29.45
CA LYS A 40 -11.66 29.22 -30.50
C LYS A 40 -11.59 27.76 -31.00
N ASP A 41 -12.22 26.81 -30.32
CA ASP A 41 -12.21 25.39 -30.72
C ASP A 41 -13.37 24.99 -31.65
N SER A 42 -14.25 25.93 -32.05
CA SER A 42 -15.40 25.65 -32.93
C SER A 42 -15.08 25.64 -34.44
N ASP A 43 -13.89 26.06 -34.84
CA ASP A 43 -13.56 26.24 -36.27
C ASP A 43 -12.87 25.02 -36.91
N ASP A 44 -12.36 24.06 -36.14
CA ASP A 44 -11.64 22.89 -36.67
C ASP A 44 -12.55 21.71 -37.07
N GLU A 45 -13.85 21.73 -36.72
CA GLU A 45 -14.79 20.66 -37.09
C GLU A 45 -15.47 20.85 -38.46
N GLN A 46 -15.37 22.02 -39.09
CA GLN A 46 -16.09 22.29 -40.35
C GLN A 46 -15.28 22.06 -41.64
N ASN A 47 -13.98 21.74 -41.56
CA ASN A 47 -13.13 21.70 -42.75
C ASN A 47 -12.65 20.30 -43.19
N SER A 48 -13.41 19.24 -42.93
CA SER A 48 -13.16 17.90 -43.49
C SER A 48 -14.29 17.33 -44.33
N LEU A 49 -15.25 18.15 -44.75
CA LEU A 49 -16.45 17.69 -45.46
C LEU A 49 -16.42 17.95 -46.97
N PHE A 50 -15.34 17.61 -47.67
CA PHE A 50 -15.31 17.46 -49.14
C PHE A 50 -14.00 16.77 -49.57
N ASP A 51 -14.02 15.45 -49.79
CA ASP A 51 -13.72 14.87 -51.11
C ASP A 51 -14.08 13.37 -51.14
N SER A 52 -14.52 12.94 -52.30
CA SER A 52 -15.16 11.65 -52.59
C SER A 52 -14.20 10.51 -52.93
N ASP A 53 -14.69 9.30 -52.64
CA ASP A 53 -14.63 8.05 -53.44
C ASP A 53 -13.73 6.86 -53.04
N ASP A 54 -14.37 5.69 -53.17
CA ASP A 54 -13.90 4.31 -53.33
C ASP A 54 -13.44 3.43 -52.13
N SER A 55 -14.44 2.71 -51.59
CA SER A 55 -14.53 1.24 -51.55
C SER A 55 -13.81 0.39 -50.47
N VAL A 56 -14.58 -0.62 -50.02
CA VAL A 56 -14.23 -1.91 -49.37
C VAL A 56 -14.20 -1.96 -47.82
N GLY A 57 -15.25 -2.59 -47.26
CA GLY A 57 -15.08 -3.80 -46.43
C GLY A 57 -15.17 -3.71 -44.89
N THR A 58 -16.35 -4.10 -44.37
CA THR A 58 -16.59 -4.88 -43.14
C THR A 58 -16.29 -4.33 -41.72
N SER A 59 -17.34 -4.46 -40.90
CA SER A 59 -17.39 -4.82 -39.46
C SER A 59 -17.32 -3.73 -38.39
N GLY A 60 -18.18 -3.89 -37.38
CA GLY A 60 -17.99 -3.37 -36.01
C GLY A 60 -18.85 -2.16 -35.64
N SER A 61 -20.00 -2.41 -35.02
CA SER A 61 -20.82 -1.42 -34.33
C SER A 61 -20.17 -1.01 -33.01
N ASP A 62 -19.55 0.17 -32.97
CA ASP A 62 -19.21 0.89 -31.72
C ASP A 62 -20.07 2.15 -31.63
N GLU A 63 -21.19 2.06 -30.91
CA GLU A 63 -21.99 3.21 -30.52
C GLU A 63 -21.36 3.86 -29.27
N ASN A 64 -20.40 4.76 -29.48
CA ASN A 64 -19.90 5.63 -28.43
C ASN A 64 -20.69 6.95 -28.48
N ALA A 65 -21.89 6.96 -27.89
CA ALA A 65 -22.70 8.17 -27.76
C ALA A 65 -22.06 9.09 -26.70
N GLY A 66 -21.27 10.07 -27.15
CA GLY A 66 -20.72 11.12 -26.30
C GLY A 66 -21.83 11.95 -25.67
N TRP A 67 -21.80 12.07 -24.34
CA TRP A 67 -22.74 12.87 -23.57
C TRP A 67 -22.35 14.35 -23.64
N ASN A 68 -23.26 15.19 -24.14
CA ASN A 68 -23.06 16.63 -24.39
C ASN A 68 -23.66 17.55 -23.29
N GLY A 69 -23.90 17.05 -22.08
CA GLY A 69 -24.50 17.84 -21.00
C GLY A 69 -23.47 18.60 -20.15
N SER A 70 -23.92 19.63 -19.43
CA SER A 70 -23.07 20.36 -18.48
C SER A 70 -22.83 19.52 -17.22
N ILE A 71 -21.66 19.65 -16.60
CA ILE A 71 -21.35 19.02 -15.30
C ILE A 71 -22.46 19.31 -14.26
N LYS A 72 -23.11 20.47 -14.36
CA LYS A 72 -24.24 20.87 -13.52
C LYS A 72 -25.46 19.96 -13.69
N ASP A 73 -25.74 19.51 -14.91
CA ASP A 73 -26.88 18.64 -15.25
C ASP A 73 -26.67 17.20 -14.72
N LEU A 74 -25.42 16.72 -14.68
CA LEU A 74 -25.06 15.44 -14.05
C LEU A 74 -25.33 15.43 -12.54
N PHE A 75 -25.02 16.54 -11.87
CA PHE A 75 -25.22 16.66 -10.41
C PHE A 75 -26.70 16.78 -10.04
N GLU A 76 -27.52 17.44 -10.86
CA GLU A 76 -28.97 17.51 -10.65
C GLU A 76 -29.67 16.18 -10.96
N ALA A 77 -29.17 15.39 -11.92
CA ALA A 77 -29.69 14.05 -12.20
C ALA A 77 -29.40 13.05 -11.07
N ALA A 78 -28.19 13.11 -10.48
CA ALA A 78 -27.80 12.25 -9.34
C ALA A 78 -28.58 12.57 -8.05
N ALA A 79 -29.05 13.82 -7.89
CA ALA A 79 -29.84 14.24 -6.73
C ALA A 79 -31.33 13.81 -6.79
N ASN A 80 -31.82 13.39 -7.96
CA ASN A 80 -33.25 13.11 -8.21
C ASN A 80 -33.58 11.61 -8.35
N ASP A 81 -32.66 10.71 -8.00
CA ASP A 81 -32.93 9.27 -8.02
C ASP A 81 -33.97 8.89 -6.95
N LYS A 82 -35.10 8.35 -7.40
CA LYS A 82 -36.33 8.18 -6.60
C LYS A 82 -36.37 6.89 -5.76
N ASP A 83 -35.32 6.08 -5.78
CA ASP A 83 -35.17 4.89 -4.94
C ASP A 83 -34.57 5.19 -3.55
N PHE A 84 -34.42 6.47 -3.19
CA PHE A 84 -33.92 6.91 -1.89
C PHE A 84 -35.04 7.43 -0.99
N ASP A 85 -35.49 6.61 -0.04
CA ASP A 85 -36.44 7.03 1.00
C ASP A 85 -35.70 7.81 2.12
N ALA A 86 -35.69 9.14 2.00
CA ALA A 86 -34.96 10.06 2.86
C ALA A 86 -35.56 10.23 4.28
N ALA A 87 -36.66 9.53 4.61
CA ALA A 87 -37.40 9.79 5.85
C ALA A 87 -36.87 9.06 7.09
N GLU A 88 -36.03 8.02 6.97
CA GLU A 88 -35.58 7.21 8.12
C GLU A 88 -34.18 7.58 8.66
N TYR A 89 -33.49 8.56 8.05
CA TYR A 89 -32.14 8.99 8.42
C TYR A 89 -32.05 10.47 8.81
N SER A 90 -33.04 11.00 9.53
CA SER A 90 -33.10 12.41 9.97
C SER A 90 -32.09 12.83 11.05
N GLY A 91 -31.04 12.04 11.31
CA GLY A 91 -30.13 12.26 12.45
C GLY A 91 -28.69 12.67 12.14
N LYS A 92 -28.17 12.45 10.92
CA LYS A 92 -26.77 12.76 10.59
C LYS A 92 -26.69 13.31 9.17
N LYS A 93 -26.40 14.61 9.05
CA LYS A 93 -26.19 15.31 7.77
C LYS A 93 -25.35 14.45 6.82
N ALA A 94 -25.95 14.00 5.72
CA ALA A 94 -25.18 13.64 4.54
C ALA A 94 -24.30 14.84 4.21
N ALA A 95 -22.99 14.62 4.11
CA ALA A 95 -22.06 15.70 3.80
C ALA A 95 -22.46 16.29 2.43
N GLU A 96 -22.95 17.53 2.46
CA GLU A 96 -23.21 18.30 1.24
C GLU A 96 -21.96 18.25 0.34
N PRO A 97 -22.10 18.12 -0.99
CA PRO A 97 -20.96 18.26 -1.88
C PRO A 97 -20.26 19.58 -1.58
N VAL A 98 -18.98 19.50 -1.21
CA VAL A 98 -18.18 20.69 -0.88
C VAL A 98 -17.92 21.45 -2.17
N PHE A 99 -18.82 22.37 -2.52
CA PHE A 99 -18.62 23.33 -3.58
C PHE A 99 -17.59 24.37 -3.11
N TYR A 100 -16.33 24.21 -3.53
CA TYR A 100 -15.35 25.28 -3.43
C TYR A 100 -15.75 26.39 -4.41
N ALA A 101 -15.74 27.64 -3.95
CA ALA A 101 -16.12 28.79 -4.76
C ALA A 101 -15.33 28.79 -6.10
N PRO A 102 -15.99 29.04 -7.24
CA PRO A 102 -15.29 29.11 -8.52
C PRO A 102 -14.43 30.37 -8.50
N PHE A 103 -13.12 30.20 -8.36
CA PHE A 103 -12.18 31.23 -8.77
C PHE A 103 -12.07 31.18 -10.30
N ASP A 104 -11.90 32.33 -10.93
CA ASP A 104 -11.83 32.44 -12.38
C ASP A 104 -10.49 31.86 -12.87
N VAL A 105 -10.55 30.78 -13.67
CA VAL A 105 -9.38 30.09 -14.20
C VAL A 105 -9.46 30.13 -15.72
N PRO A 106 -8.39 30.55 -16.44
CA PRO A 106 -8.38 30.51 -17.89
C PRO A 106 -8.61 29.09 -18.42
N ASP A 107 -9.26 28.98 -19.58
CA ASP A 107 -9.35 27.70 -20.29
C ASP A 107 -7.98 27.31 -20.85
N MET A 108 -7.28 26.46 -20.11
CA MET A 108 -5.93 25.98 -20.44
C MET A 108 -5.94 24.54 -20.97
N LEU A 109 -7.10 23.86 -20.97
CA LEU A 109 -7.23 22.45 -21.30
C LEU A 109 -7.83 22.26 -22.69
N ASN A 110 -7.17 21.49 -23.54
CA ASN A 110 -7.77 21.08 -24.81
C ASN A 110 -9.00 20.18 -24.58
N ALA A 111 -9.90 20.11 -25.58
CA ALA A 111 -11.15 19.34 -25.51
C ALA A 111 -10.94 17.87 -25.11
N LYS A 112 -9.88 17.21 -25.63
CA LYS A 112 -9.56 15.81 -25.32
C LYS A 112 -9.19 15.61 -23.84
N THR A 113 -8.28 16.43 -23.32
CA THR A 113 -7.83 16.37 -21.93
C THR A 113 -8.96 16.73 -20.98
N ARG A 114 -9.82 17.69 -21.35
CA ARG A 114 -11.05 18.01 -20.61
C ARG A 114 -11.99 16.80 -20.52
N ALA A 115 -12.22 16.10 -21.63
CA ALA A 115 -13.05 14.90 -21.65
C ALA A 115 -12.46 13.76 -20.78
N GLU A 116 -11.14 13.50 -20.88
CA GLU A 116 -10.45 12.50 -20.07
C GLU A 116 -10.47 12.83 -18.56
N LEU A 117 -10.28 14.11 -18.20
CA LEU A 117 -10.38 14.56 -16.81
C LEU A 117 -11.80 14.49 -16.27
N SER A 118 -12.80 14.87 -17.07
CA SER A 118 -14.21 14.77 -16.69
C SER A 118 -14.59 13.31 -16.43
N ALA A 119 -14.17 12.39 -17.30
CA ALA A 119 -14.37 10.95 -17.10
C ALA A 119 -13.71 10.44 -15.81
N PHE A 120 -12.49 10.90 -15.51
CA PHE A 120 -11.80 10.56 -14.27
C PHE A 120 -12.50 11.11 -13.02
N VAL A 121 -12.91 12.38 -13.04
CA VAL A 121 -13.63 13.00 -11.90
C VAL A 121 -14.97 12.30 -11.66
N CYS A 122 -15.73 12.01 -12.73
CA CYS A 122 -16.97 11.25 -12.65
C CYS A 122 -16.75 9.85 -12.06
N PHE A 123 -15.70 9.16 -12.51
CA PHE A 123 -15.32 7.86 -11.97
C PHE A 123 -15.04 7.91 -10.46
N ILE A 124 -14.21 8.86 -10.01
CA ILE A 124 -13.86 9.01 -8.60
C ILE A 124 -15.11 9.36 -7.77
N GLU A 125 -15.95 10.28 -8.24
CA GLU A 125 -17.14 10.70 -7.50
C GLU A 125 -18.18 9.58 -7.37
N LYS A 126 -18.42 8.81 -8.45
CA LYS A 126 -19.27 7.61 -8.44
C LYS A 126 -18.82 6.63 -7.35
N HIS A 127 -17.52 6.30 -7.31
CA HIS A 127 -16.98 5.36 -6.33
C HIS A 127 -16.96 5.95 -4.91
N ARG A 128 -16.68 7.25 -4.76
CA ARG A 128 -16.76 7.95 -3.47
C ARG A 128 -18.15 7.85 -2.86
N GLN A 129 -19.19 8.16 -3.63
CA GLN A 129 -20.59 8.08 -3.16
C GLN A 129 -20.98 6.64 -2.81
N SER A 130 -20.57 5.67 -3.62
CA SER A 130 -20.81 4.26 -3.34
C SER A 130 -20.12 3.79 -2.07
N MET A 131 -18.83 4.12 -1.88
CA MET A 131 -18.04 3.69 -0.72
C MET A 131 -18.46 4.37 0.60
N LEU A 132 -19.01 5.59 0.53
CA LEU A 132 -19.48 6.33 1.70
C LEU A 132 -20.92 5.99 2.12
N SER A 133 -21.69 5.29 1.28
CA SER A 133 -23.07 4.91 1.57
C SER A 133 -23.18 3.43 1.93
N GLY A 134 -24.16 3.03 2.74
CA GLY A 134 -24.54 1.62 2.95
C GLY A 134 -23.44 0.66 3.45
N LYS A 135 -23.73 -0.64 3.35
CA LYS A 135 -22.79 -1.75 3.65
C LYS A 135 -22.17 -2.31 2.35
N GLY A 136 -21.24 -3.24 2.48
CA GLY A 136 -20.54 -3.93 1.40
C GLY A 136 -19.28 -3.20 0.94
N LEU A 137 -18.47 -2.66 1.85
CA LEU A 137 -17.26 -1.90 1.49
C LEU A 137 -16.28 -2.76 0.69
N ALA A 138 -16.05 -4.02 1.09
CA ALA A 138 -15.14 -4.91 0.38
C ALA A 138 -15.59 -5.17 -1.07
N LYS A 139 -16.90 -5.38 -1.27
CA LYS A 139 -17.50 -5.57 -2.60
C LYS A 139 -17.33 -4.33 -3.48
N LYS A 140 -17.50 -3.13 -2.92
CA LYS A 140 -17.35 -1.86 -3.66
C LYS A 140 -15.91 -1.60 -4.08
N ILE A 141 -14.95 -1.89 -3.21
CA ILE A 141 -13.52 -1.81 -3.54
C ILE A 141 -13.20 -2.79 -4.68
N ARG A 142 -13.69 -4.03 -4.61
CA ARG A 142 -13.52 -5.04 -5.66
C ARG A 142 -14.07 -4.55 -7.00
N THR A 143 -15.30 -4.03 -7.02
CA THR A 143 -15.90 -3.44 -8.23
C THR A 143 -15.05 -2.29 -8.79
N MET A 144 -14.50 -1.41 -7.96
CA MET A 144 -13.60 -0.34 -8.42
C MET A 144 -12.32 -0.90 -9.06
N VAL A 145 -11.70 -1.91 -8.44
CA VAL A 145 -10.47 -2.56 -8.94
C VAL A 145 -10.71 -3.27 -10.28
N ASP A 146 -11.87 -3.90 -10.44
CA ASP A 146 -12.28 -4.53 -11.69
C ASP A 146 -12.57 -3.48 -12.78
N GLU A 147 -13.27 -2.39 -12.45
CA GLU A 147 -13.58 -1.31 -13.41
C GLU A 147 -12.32 -0.59 -13.94
N ILE A 148 -11.27 -0.43 -13.11
CA ILE A 148 -9.99 0.13 -13.57
C ILE A 148 -9.11 -0.88 -14.31
N ASP A 149 -9.50 -2.17 -14.32
CA ASP A 149 -8.77 -3.27 -14.96
C ASP A 149 -7.30 -3.33 -14.51
N TYR A 150 -7.07 -3.26 -13.19
CA TYR A 150 -5.73 -3.15 -12.62
C TYR A 150 -4.87 -4.38 -12.91
N TRP A 151 -5.50 -5.55 -13.07
CA TRP A 151 -4.81 -6.79 -13.44
C TRP A 151 -4.13 -6.70 -14.80
N SER A 152 -4.84 -6.19 -15.82
CA SER A 152 -4.28 -6.01 -17.15
C SER A 152 -3.14 -4.99 -17.15
N TYR A 153 -3.25 -3.94 -16.33
CA TYR A 153 -2.16 -3.00 -16.08
C TYR A 153 -0.92 -3.72 -15.51
N LEU A 154 -1.06 -4.54 -14.46
CA LEU A 154 0.07 -5.27 -13.86
C LEU A 154 0.73 -6.24 -14.83
N ILE A 155 -0.04 -6.96 -15.65
CA ILE A 155 0.53 -7.83 -16.70
C ILE A 155 1.34 -6.99 -17.70
N SER A 156 0.79 -5.84 -18.12
CA SER A 156 1.42 -4.98 -19.11
C SER A 156 2.73 -4.33 -18.61
N GLU A 157 2.84 -4.06 -17.32
CA GLU A 157 4.01 -3.48 -16.67
C GLU A 157 5.09 -4.54 -16.40
N TYR A 158 4.68 -5.74 -15.95
CA TYR A 158 5.58 -6.83 -15.55
C TYR A 158 5.68 -7.94 -16.61
N GLN A 159 5.79 -7.60 -17.89
CA GLN A 159 5.78 -8.56 -19.02
C GLN A 159 6.81 -9.69 -18.89
N LYS A 160 7.97 -9.41 -18.27
CA LYS A 160 9.06 -10.37 -18.10
C LYS A 160 8.97 -11.18 -16.80
N ASN A 161 8.06 -10.83 -15.89
CA ASN A 161 7.96 -11.45 -14.57
C ASN A 161 6.50 -11.53 -14.10
N GLU A 162 5.74 -12.44 -14.70
CA GLU A 162 4.34 -12.67 -14.37
C GLU A 162 4.15 -13.04 -12.88
N LYS A 163 5.13 -13.72 -12.27
CA LYS A 163 5.09 -14.03 -10.83
C LYS A 163 5.06 -12.76 -9.98
N ALA A 164 5.78 -11.71 -10.37
CA ALA A 164 5.74 -10.42 -9.69
C ALA A 164 4.36 -9.74 -9.84
N ALA A 165 3.77 -9.78 -11.05
CA ALA A 165 2.43 -9.25 -11.28
C ALA A 165 1.39 -9.94 -10.39
N ARG A 166 1.40 -11.29 -10.38
CA ARG A 166 0.52 -12.11 -9.53
C ARG A 166 0.69 -11.79 -8.05
N TYR A 167 1.93 -11.68 -7.57
CA TYR A 167 2.20 -11.35 -6.18
C TYR A 167 1.67 -9.96 -5.79
N LYS A 168 1.83 -8.96 -6.66
CA LYS A 168 1.27 -7.62 -6.44
C LYS A 168 -0.26 -7.62 -6.41
N PHE A 169 -0.88 -8.39 -7.29
CA PHE A 169 -2.33 -8.53 -7.31
C PHE A 169 -2.84 -9.26 -6.05
N LEU A 170 -2.12 -10.28 -5.57
CA LEU A 170 -2.45 -10.99 -4.33
C LEU A 170 -2.45 -10.06 -3.11
N ASN A 171 -1.57 -9.05 -3.08
CA ASN A 171 -1.59 -8.05 -2.01
C ASN A 171 -2.88 -7.20 -2.03
N ILE A 172 -3.43 -6.93 -3.21
CA ILE A 172 -4.72 -6.21 -3.35
C ILE A 172 -5.86 -7.10 -2.87
N GLU A 173 -5.88 -8.38 -3.27
CA GLU A 173 -6.85 -9.35 -2.76
C GLU A 173 -6.76 -9.50 -1.24
N SER A 174 -5.55 -9.51 -0.68
CA SER A 174 -5.33 -9.55 0.77
C SER A 174 -5.91 -8.32 1.47
N LEU A 175 -5.76 -7.11 0.89
CA LEU A 175 -6.39 -5.90 1.39
C LEU A 175 -7.92 -6.01 1.35
N ILE A 176 -8.51 -6.44 0.22
CA ILE A 176 -9.96 -6.59 0.09
C ILE A 176 -10.49 -7.62 1.10
N ASN A 177 -9.79 -8.73 1.27
CA ASN A 177 -10.14 -9.76 2.25
C ASN A 177 -10.06 -9.23 3.69
N SER A 178 -9.06 -8.40 4.01
CA SER A 178 -8.97 -7.74 5.31
C SER A 178 -10.18 -6.85 5.60
N VAL A 179 -10.65 -6.10 4.59
CA VAL A 179 -11.89 -5.31 4.68
C VAL A 179 -13.10 -6.22 4.88
N GLU A 180 -13.19 -7.32 4.15
CA GLU A 180 -14.31 -8.27 4.18
C GLU A 180 -14.42 -8.98 5.54
N VAL A 181 -13.30 -9.42 6.10
CA VAL A 181 -13.25 -10.02 7.46
C VAL A 181 -13.65 -8.99 8.51
N TRP A 182 -13.18 -7.75 8.39
CA TRP A 182 -13.53 -6.67 9.31
C TRP A 182 -15.02 -6.32 9.25
N GLU A 183 -15.56 -6.18 8.04
CA GLU A 183 -16.96 -5.83 7.81
C GLU A 183 -17.94 -6.89 8.33
N ASN A 184 -17.55 -8.17 8.25
CA ASN A 184 -18.36 -9.28 8.73
C ASN A 184 -18.15 -9.64 10.21
N ASN A 185 -17.25 -8.94 10.92
CA ASN A 185 -17.00 -9.21 12.33
C ASN A 185 -18.18 -8.70 13.19
N PRO A 186 -18.83 -9.57 14.01
CA PRO A 186 -19.97 -9.20 14.85
C PRO A 186 -19.72 -8.04 15.82
N ASP A 187 -18.47 -7.84 16.23
CA ASP A 187 -18.07 -6.79 17.18
C ASP A 187 -17.84 -5.42 16.48
N THR A 188 -17.98 -5.36 15.15
CA THR A 188 -17.79 -4.14 14.38
C THR A 188 -19.11 -3.38 14.22
N PHE A 189 -19.25 -2.29 14.96
CA PHE A 189 -20.45 -1.46 14.94
C PHE A 189 -20.49 -0.44 13.78
N ASP A 190 -19.33 0.04 13.33
CA ASP A 190 -19.19 0.97 12.22
C ASP A 190 -18.37 0.32 11.11
N THR A 191 -19.02 -0.01 10.00
CA THR A 191 -18.42 -0.64 8.81
C THR A 191 -18.05 0.39 7.72
N GLY A 192 -18.01 1.68 8.06
CA GLY A 192 -17.69 2.75 7.12
C GLY A 192 -16.20 2.82 6.74
N LEU A 193 -15.92 3.39 5.55
CA LEU A 193 -14.54 3.54 5.04
C LEU A 193 -13.60 4.23 6.04
N PHE A 194 -14.06 5.31 6.68
CA PHE A 194 -13.24 6.03 7.66
C PHE A 194 -12.92 5.20 8.90
N ALA A 195 -13.86 4.37 9.36
CA ALA A 195 -13.62 3.47 10.48
C ALA A 195 -12.58 2.40 10.12
N TYR A 196 -12.63 1.85 8.90
CA TYR A 196 -11.61 0.92 8.42
C TYR A 196 -10.22 1.58 8.31
N LEU A 197 -10.15 2.80 7.77
CA LEU A 197 -8.88 3.54 7.65
C LEU A 197 -8.28 3.90 9.02
N ASN A 198 -9.12 4.27 9.99
CA ASN A 198 -8.65 4.47 11.36
C ASN A 198 -8.17 3.16 11.99
N ARG A 199 -8.84 2.04 11.73
CA ARG A 199 -8.39 0.73 12.20
C ARG A 199 -7.02 0.37 11.60
N ILE A 200 -6.85 0.43 10.29
CA ILE A 200 -5.60 -0.02 9.65
C ILE A 200 -4.39 0.84 10.03
N THR A 201 -4.61 2.11 10.41
CA THR A 201 -3.53 2.98 10.93
C THR A 201 -3.13 2.66 12.37
N LEU A 202 -4.01 2.00 13.14
CA LEU A 202 -3.77 1.56 14.51
C LEU A 202 -3.24 0.14 14.61
N LEU A 203 -3.46 -0.69 13.58
CA LEU A 203 -2.97 -2.07 13.57
C LEU A 203 -1.44 -2.10 13.63
N SER A 204 -0.91 -2.71 14.68
CA SER A 204 0.51 -3.00 14.80
C SER A 204 0.85 -4.27 14.02
N ARG A 205 2.14 -4.52 13.76
CA ARG A 205 2.59 -5.76 13.10
C ARG A 205 2.14 -7.03 13.82
N ASP A 206 1.91 -6.93 15.13
CA ASP A 206 1.57 -8.07 16.00
C ASP A 206 0.07 -8.39 15.96
N ASP A 207 -0.78 -7.51 15.44
CA ASP A 207 -2.24 -7.69 15.36
C ASP A 207 -2.70 -8.48 14.11
N MET A 208 -1.75 -8.97 13.31
CA MET A 208 -2.00 -9.70 12.06
C MET A 208 -1.90 -11.23 12.21
N ASP A 209 -1.58 -11.73 13.41
CA ASP A 209 -1.39 -13.16 13.65
C ASP A 209 -2.75 -13.87 13.58
N ASP A 210 -2.94 -14.68 12.53
CA ASP A 210 -4.14 -15.48 12.31
C ASP A 210 -3.94 -16.86 12.97
N ASP A 211 -5.03 -17.58 13.24
CA ASP A 211 -5.00 -18.90 13.90
C ASP A 211 -4.21 -19.97 13.08
N SER A 212 -3.85 -19.63 11.84
CA SER A 212 -2.97 -20.38 10.92
C SER A 212 -1.46 -20.28 11.22
N ASP A 213 -1.04 -19.50 12.22
CA ASP A 213 0.37 -19.33 12.62
C ASP A 213 0.88 -20.37 13.63
N LYS A 214 0.04 -21.34 14.03
CA LYS A 214 0.45 -22.43 14.94
C LYS A 214 1.57 -23.28 14.34
N GLY A 215 2.67 -23.43 15.08
CA GLY A 215 3.83 -24.24 14.70
C GLY A 215 4.93 -23.50 13.93
N LYS A 216 4.84 -22.17 13.79
CA LYS A 216 5.87 -21.36 13.14
C LYS A 216 6.93 -20.85 14.12
N VAL A 217 8.07 -20.43 13.59
CA VAL A 217 9.14 -19.75 14.36
C VAL A 217 8.91 -18.25 14.27
N ASN A 218 8.83 -17.58 15.42
CA ASN A 218 8.64 -16.15 15.48
C ASN A 218 9.97 -15.42 15.27
N LEU A 219 10.03 -14.59 14.23
CA LEU A 219 11.18 -13.74 13.93
C LEU A 219 10.81 -12.28 14.15
N MET A 220 11.47 -11.64 15.10
CA MET A 220 11.16 -10.27 15.49
C MET A 220 12.42 -9.53 15.93
N THR A 221 12.31 -8.20 16.05
CA THR A 221 13.38 -7.38 16.63
C THR A 221 13.37 -7.50 18.15
N ILE A 222 14.48 -7.15 18.81
CA ILE A 222 14.54 -7.15 20.28
C ILE A 222 13.46 -6.22 20.87
N HIS A 223 13.24 -5.06 20.26
CA HIS A 223 12.21 -4.11 20.69
C HIS A 223 10.80 -4.71 20.64
N ALA A 224 10.47 -5.42 19.56
CA ALA A 224 9.17 -6.08 19.40
C ALA A 224 8.96 -7.25 20.37
N SER A 225 10.05 -7.82 20.92
CA SER A 225 9.95 -8.90 21.90
C SER A 225 9.50 -8.45 23.31
N LYS A 226 9.44 -7.14 23.56
CA LYS A 226 9.14 -6.59 24.89
C LYS A 226 7.75 -7.05 25.36
N GLY A 227 7.70 -7.67 26.54
CA GLY A 227 6.45 -8.18 27.12
C GLY A 227 6.07 -9.59 26.65
N LEU A 228 6.78 -10.16 25.67
CA LEU A 228 6.61 -11.54 25.22
C LEU A 228 7.59 -12.48 25.92
N GLU A 229 7.32 -13.77 25.97
CA GLU A 229 8.25 -14.76 26.52
C GLU A 229 8.12 -16.09 25.79
N PHE A 230 9.24 -16.75 25.53
CA PHE A 230 9.29 -17.98 24.72
C PHE A 230 10.07 -19.09 25.45
N PRO A 231 9.71 -20.37 25.26
CA PRO A 231 10.47 -21.49 25.82
C PRO A 231 11.94 -21.48 25.40
N VAL A 232 12.20 -21.19 24.13
CA VAL A 232 13.54 -21.15 23.53
C VAL A 232 13.69 -19.84 22.77
N VAL A 233 14.80 -19.13 22.99
CA VAL A 233 15.13 -17.87 22.30
C VAL A 233 16.52 -17.97 21.67
N PHE A 234 16.62 -17.50 20.44
CA PHE A 234 17.88 -17.31 19.73
C PHE A 234 18.11 -15.81 19.55
N ILE A 235 19.17 -15.29 20.15
CA ILE A 235 19.66 -13.93 19.87
C ILE A 235 20.82 -14.08 18.88
N VAL A 236 20.63 -13.50 17.70
CA VAL A 236 21.57 -13.61 16.59
C VAL A 236 22.25 -12.28 16.31
N GLY A 237 23.51 -12.32 15.90
CA GLY A 237 24.28 -11.11 15.61
C GLY A 237 24.66 -10.34 16.88
N CYS A 238 25.02 -11.06 17.95
CA CYS A 238 25.64 -10.49 19.15
C CYS A 238 27.07 -10.02 18.82
N GLU A 239 27.17 -8.94 18.06
CA GLU A 239 28.40 -8.39 17.48
C GLU A 239 28.54 -6.91 17.83
N ASP A 240 29.77 -6.45 17.95
CA ASP A 240 30.06 -5.03 18.13
C ASP A 240 29.54 -4.22 16.93
N GLY A 241 28.92 -3.07 17.21
CA GLY A 241 28.22 -2.24 16.24
C GLY A 241 26.81 -2.73 15.83
N ILE A 242 26.39 -3.93 16.25
CA ILE A 242 24.98 -4.40 16.15
C ILE A 242 24.34 -4.40 17.54
N ILE A 243 25.02 -5.01 18.51
CA ILE A 243 24.66 -5.03 19.93
C ILE A 243 25.95 -4.77 20.70
N PRO A 244 26.20 -3.56 21.22
CA PRO A 244 25.39 -2.34 21.08
C PRO A 244 25.38 -1.81 19.64
N HIS A 245 24.29 -1.15 19.25
CA HIS A 245 24.19 -0.54 17.92
C HIS A 245 25.22 0.59 17.73
N ALA A 246 25.87 0.65 16.55
CA ALA A 246 26.98 1.57 16.29
C ALA A 246 26.67 3.06 16.60
N ARG A 247 25.44 3.53 16.36
CA ARG A 247 25.06 4.92 16.71
C ARG A 247 25.10 5.18 18.22
N SER A 248 24.76 4.18 19.02
CA SER A 248 24.78 4.26 20.48
C SER A 248 26.21 4.34 21.02
N LEU A 249 27.21 3.91 20.23
CA LEU A 249 28.63 4.07 20.54
C LEU A 249 29.15 5.49 20.22
N GLU A 250 28.61 6.13 19.18
CA GLU A 250 29.02 7.47 18.73
C GLU A 250 28.48 8.59 19.64
N ASP A 251 27.27 8.41 20.17
CA ASP A 251 26.52 9.45 20.89
C ASP A 251 26.78 9.50 22.43
N GLY A 252 27.70 8.69 22.95
CA GLY A 252 28.21 8.73 24.34
C GLY A 252 27.68 7.66 25.31
N GLU A 253 28.27 7.59 26.52
CA GLU A 253 28.04 6.53 27.53
C GLU A 253 26.58 6.34 27.97
N GLY A 254 25.74 7.38 27.93
CA GLY A 254 24.33 7.25 28.29
C GLY A 254 23.54 6.29 27.39
N ASN A 255 23.93 6.15 26.13
CA ASN A 255 23.25 5.30 25.16
C ASN A 255 23.73 3.83 25.21
N ILE A 256 24.94 3.56 25.70
CA ILE A 256 25.40 2.18 25.87
C ILE A 256 24.62 1.45 26.98
N GLU A 257 24.24 2.18 28.03
CA GLU A 257 23.39 1.67 29.11
C GLU A 257 22.00 1.28 28.60
N GLU A 258 21.43 2.05 27.66
CA GLU A 258 20.13 1.74 27.08
C GLU A 258 20.20 0.52 26.16
N GLU A 259 21.26 0.38 25.37
CA GLU A 259 21.52 -0.85 24.59
C GLU A 259 21.74 -2.06 25.51
N ARG A 260 22.40 -1.88 26.66
CA ARG A 260 22.56 -2.94 27.66
C ARG A 260 21.20 -3.35 28.24
N ARG A 261 20.30 -2.41 28.53
CA ARG A 261 18.92 -2.71 28.95
C ARG A 261 18.16 -3.45 27.87
N LEU A 262 18.32 -3.06 26.61
CA LEU A 262 17.70 -3.74 25.48
C LEU A 262 18.19 -5.20 25.38
N PHE A 263 19.50 -5.43 25.53
CA PHE A 263 20.07 -6.77 25.55
C PHE A 263 19.58 -7.60 26.77
N TYR A 264 19.48 -6.97 27.94
CA TYR A 264 18.87 -7.59 29.13
C TYR A 264 17.41 -8.01 28.88
N VAL A 265 16.61 -7.16 28.23
CA VAL A 265 15.24 -7.50 27.85
C VAL A 265 15.25 -8.73 26.94
N ALA A 266 16.13 -8.78 25.93
CA ALA A 266 16.25 -9.91 25.02
C ALA A 266 16.56 -11.23 25.75
N ILE A 267 17.55 -11.21 26.66
CA ILE A 267 17.95 -12.37 27.47
C ILE A 267 16.77 -12.88 28.30
N THR A 268 16.04 -11.97 28.95
CA THR A 268 14.92 -12.32 29.83
C THR A 268 13.66 -12.79 29.10
N ARG A 269 13.63 -12.79 27.75
CA ARG A 269 12.51 -13.39 27.01
C ARG A 269 12.55 -14.93 27.03
N ALA A 270 13.71 -15.52 27.34
CA ALA A 270 13.89 -16.97 27.36
C ALA A 270 13.41 -17.59 28.68
N LYS A 271 12.53 -18.60 28.60
CA LYS A 271 12.07 -19.36 29.79
C LYS A 271 12.93 -20.57 30.13
N GLN A 272 13.42 -21.29 29.11
CA GLN A 272 14.14 -22.56 29.30
C GLN A 272 15.53 -22.54 28.69
N LYS A 273 15.66 -22.12 27.42
CA LYS A 273 16.94 -22.11 26.70
C LYS A 273 17.17 -20.79 25.99
N LEU A 274 18.39 -20.30 26.11
CA LEU A 274 18.87 -19.11 25.41
C LEU A 274 20.11 -19.49 24.60
N PHE A 275 20.10 -19.14 23.32
CA PHE A 275 21.24 -19.30 22.43
C PHE A 275 21.68 -17.93 21.94
N LEU A 276 22.96 -17.61 22.11
CA LEU A 276 23.58 -16.38 21.64
C LEU A 276 24.52 -16.73 20.50
N SER A 277 24.55 -15.94 19.43
CA SER A 277 25.45 -16.19 18.30
C SER A 277 26.04 -14.91 17.72
N SER A 278 27.33 -14.98 17.39
CA SER A 278 28.09 -13.99 16.65
C SER A 278 28.74 -14.66 15.43
N CYS A 279 29.07 -13.89 14.40
CA CYS A 279 29.85 -14.38 13.27
C CYS A 279 31.23 -13.69 13.20
N ARG A 280 32.22 -14.36 12.58
CA ARG A 280 33.54 -13.76 12.29
C ARG A 280 33.52 -12.86 11.06
N HIS A 281 32.64 -13.17 10.11
CA HIS A 281 32.49 -12.43 8.86
C HIS A 281 31.02 -12.26 8.52
N ARG A 282 30.62 -11.02 8.22
CA ARG A 282 29.25 -10.69 7.79
C ARG A 282 29.30 -9.99 6.45
N ARG A 283 28.39 -10.40 5.55
CA ARG A 283 28.14 -9.64 4.33
C ARG A 283 27.16 -8.51 4.64
N LYS A 284 27.62 -7.26 4.55
CA LYS A 284 26.78 -6.06 4.64
C LYS A 284 26.72 -5.43 3.25
N MET A 285 25.52 -5.42 2.64
CA MET A 285 25.31 -5.01 1.25
C MET A 285 26.20 -5.80 0.28
N GLN A 286 27.23 -5.17 -0.30
CA GLN A 286 28.17 -5.81 -1.25
C GLN A 286 29.54 -6.13 -0.65
N THR A 287 29.82 -5.72 0.59
CA THR A 287 31.12 -5.91 1.22
C THR A 287 31.07 -6.97 2.31
N VAL A 288 32.11 -7.78 2.43
CA VAL A 288 32.33 -8.66 3.58
C VAL A 288 33.11 -7.87 4.62
N VAL A 289 32.59 -7.82 5.83
CA VAL A 289 33.16 -7.11 6.97
C VAL A 289 33.54 -8.15 8.02
N GLU A 290 34.72 -7.98 8.62
CA GLU A 290 35.13 -8.74 9.79
C GLU A 290 34.34 -8.27 11.01
N CYS A 291 33.84 -9.22 11.80
CA CYS A 291 32.95 -8.96 12.91
C CYS A 291 33.59 -9.41 14.21
N THR A 292 33.55 -8.54 15.21
CA THR A 292 33.95 -8.82 16.58
C THR A 292 32.72 -9.18 17.41
N PRO A 293 32.82 -10.16 18.34
CA PRO A 293 31.75 -10.43 19.29
C PRO A 293 31.38 -9.20 20.11
N SER A 294 30.11 -9.12 20.52
CA SER A 294 29.60 -8.03 21.35
C SER A 294 30.31 -7.97 22.70
N PRO A 295 30.69 -6.76 23.19
CA PRO A 295 31.25 -6.61 24.53
C PRO A 295 30.28 -7.05 25.64
N PHE A 296 28.97 -7.05 25.40
CA PHE A 296 27.98 -7.51 26.39
C PHE A 296 28.04 -9.02 26.63
N LEU A 297 28.69 -9.80 25.75
CA LEU A 297 28.91 -11.23 25.98
C LEU A 297 29.91 -11.46 27.11
N ASP A 298 30.94 -10.61 27.21
CA ASP A 298 31.96 -10.69 28.26
C ASP A 298 31.42 -10.27 29.64
N GLU A 299 30.32 -9.53 29.67
CA GLU A 299 29.62 -9.17 30.91
C GLU A 299 28.84 -10.37 31.51
N ILE A 300 28.59 -11.43 30.74
CA ILE A 300 27.90 -12.62 31.21
C ILE A 300 28.90 -13.51 31.98
N PRO A 301 28.59 -13.93 33.22
CA PRO A 301 29.48 -14.78 33.99
C PRO A 301 29.84 -16.07 33.23
N ALA A 302 31.14 -16.32 33.05
CA ALA A 302 31.63 -17.43 32.22
C ALA A 302 31.15 -18.82 32.68
N ASN A 303 30.81 -18.98 33.97
CA ASN A 303 30.25 -20.21 34.52
C ASN A 303 28.80 -20.50 34.08
N LEU A 304 28.12 -19.53 33.45
CA LEU A 304 26.77 -19.65 32.93
C LEU A 304 26.73 -19.88 31.40
N VAL A 305 27.90 -19.81 30.74
CA VAL A 305 28.01 -19.85 29.28
C VAL A 305 28.68 -21.15 28.84
N GLU A 306 28.00 -21.89 27.97
CA GLU A 306 28.60 -23.01 27.24
C GLU A 306 29.03 -22.52 25.85
N TYR A 307 30.34 -22.50 25.59
CA TYR A 307 30.89 -22.07 24.31
C TYR A 307 30.83 -23.20 23.29
N HIS A 308 30.14 -22.95 22.18
CA HIS A 308 30.12 -23.82 21.01
C HIS A 308 30.90 -23.16 19.88
N GLU A 309 32.20 -23.41 19.81
CA GLU A 309 32.97 -23.10 18.60
C GLU A 309 32.85 -24.28 17.62
N PRO A 310 32.37 -24.06 16.38
CA PRO A 310 32.44 -25.10 15.36
C PRO A 310 33.92 -25.39 15.06
N GLN A 311 34.36 -26.62 15.34
CA GLN A 311 35.76 -27.05 15.20
C GLN A 311 36.31 -26.96 13.76
N THR A 312 35.41 -26.89 12.77
CA THR A 312 35.75 -26.84 11.35
C THR A 312 34.64 -26.14 10.58
N GLU A 313 35.01 -25.33 9.60
CA GLU A 313 34.07 -24.83 8.60
C GLU A 313 33.45 -26.03 7.86
N VAL A 314 32.14 -26.11 7.91
CA VAL A 314 31.39 -27.18 7.25
C VAL A 314 31.27 -26.81 5.77
N SER A 315 31.63 -27.73 4.87
CA SER A 315 31.44 -27.51 3.43
C SER A 315 29.96 -27.24 3.12
N ASN A 316 29.69 -26.45 2.09
CA ASN A 316 28.31 -26.13 1.69
C ASN A 316 27.46 -27.40 1.48
N GLU A 317 28.05 -28.44 0.90
CA GLU A 317 27.41 -29.73 0.68
C GLU A 317 27.05 -30.41 2.00
N MET A 318 27.96 -30.42 2.96
CA MET A 318 27.71 -31.02 4.28
C MET A 318 26.69 -30.21 5.08
N ALA A 319 26.69 -28.88 4.98
CA ALA A 319 25.68 -28.02 5.60
C ALA A 319 24.27 -28.30 5.04
N GLN A 320 24.16 -28.45 3.71
CA GLN A 320 22.90 -28.86 3.06
C GLN A 320 22.44 -30.24 3.54
N GLN A 321 23.36 -31.21 3.64
CA GLN A 321 23.03 -32.55 4.15
C GLN A 321 22.56 -32.53 5.62
N ILE A 322 23.19 -31.72 6.47
CA ILE A 322 22.77 -31.54 7.86
C ILE A 322 21.36 -30.94 7.91
N LEU A 323 21.10 -29.89 7.14
CA LEU A 323 19.78 -29.27 7.06
C LEU A 323 18.72 -30.25 6.58
N GLU A 324 19.04 -31.07 5.56
CA GLU A 324 18.12 -32.07 5.04
C GLU A 324 17.79 -33.15 6.08
N ARG A 325 18.80 -33.62 6.84
CA ARG A 325 18.56 -34.53 7.97
C ARG A 325 17.70 -33.90 9.05
N MET A 326 17.91 -32.62 9.35
CA MET A 326 17.06 -31.89 10.31
C MET A 326 15.62 -31.83 9.82
N LYS A 327 15.40 -31.44 8.56
CA LYS A 327 14.06 -31.43 7.95
C LYS A 327 13.37 -32.79 8.04
N GLN A 328 14.07 -33.87 7.73
CA GLN A 328 13.51 -35.23 7.82
C GLN A 328 13.17 -35.63 9.26
N ARG A 329 13.97 -35.21 10.24
CA ARG A 329 13.73 -35.49 11.66
C ARG A 329 12.51 -34.73 12.18
N PHE A 330 12.36 -33.46 11.80
CA PHE A 330 11.26 -32.61 12.25
C PHE A 330 9.97 -32.78 11.43
N ALA A 331 10.03 -33.32 10.21
CA ALA A 331 8.83 -33.67 9.42
C ALA A 331 8.05 -34.88 9.98
N LYS A 332 8.62 -35.62 10.93
CA LYS A 332 8.00 -36.79 11.58
C LYS A 332 7.47 -36.51 12.98
N ALA A 333 7.65 -35.29 13.49
CA ALA A 333 7.19 -34.85 14.81
C ALA A 333 5.93 -34.00 14.67
#